data_AF-A0A7X6M9K7-F1
#
_entry.id   AF-A0A7X6M9K7-F1
#
_cell.length_a   1.000
_cell.length_b   1.000
_cell.length_c   1.000
_cell.angle_alpha   90.00
_cell.angle_beta   90.00
_cell.angle_gamma   90.00
#
_symmetry.space_group_name_H-M   'P 1'
#
loop_
_entity.id
_entity.type
_entity.pdbx_description
1 polymer ?
#
loop_
_entity_poly.entity_id
_entity_poly.type
_entity_poly.pdbx_seq_one_letter_code
_entity_poly.pdbx_strand_id
1 'polypeptide(L)'
;MEALAFFAEELLEPDEERTVAVHIDTCATCAATLGELTGVAEALAAAPVPALPRDVADLLDQRVAEAVRERAAGAPAGAGAAPGPEPSSAGSDPVSGGATVTPITRRPRAGRRFSAPRLMMLAAAAAIVVGGGGAALFNGVLTPGGQDGESGVAAPLAENGSENAPDTAQSYMPQVVRSETVYTEASLPEQAARTLDLSPVGGPPGAGGDGGADGSAETGPLAVEAAPPGVQECVVLLGEEFGGHFTLVDDAHYGDGDSPAWVLFSPRGERFEVYVVDPACGRGGGSGPKVLDQETVAAP
;
A
#
# COMPACT_ATOMS: atom_id res chain seq x y z
N MET A 1 -1.18 19.62 9.53
CA MET A 1 0.16 19.08 9.87
C MET A 1 0.86 18.50 8.65
N GLU A 2 0.15 17.88 7.71
CA GLU A 2 0.71 17.26 6.49
C GLU A 2 1.61 18.20 5.67
N ALA A 3 1.22 19.46 5.46
CA ALA A 3 2.03 20.42 4.70
C ALA A 3 3.43 20.69 5.29
N LEU A 4 3.61 20.59 6.61
CA LEU A 4 4.94 20.75 7.24
C LEU A 4 5.81 19.51 7.04
N ALA A 5 5.21 18.32 7.06
CA ALA A 5 5.91 17.08 6.75
C ALA A 5 6.37 17.04 5.28
N PHE A 6 5.50 17.44 4.35
CA PHE A 6 5.87 17.56 2.93
C PHE A 6 6.91 18.64 2.67
N PHE A 7 6.87 19.75 3.42
CA PHE A 7 7.93 20.75 3.37
C PHE A 7 9.28 20.19 3.88
N ALA A 8 9.27 19.42 4.97
CA ALA A 8 10.49 18.81 5.53
C ALA A 8 11.14 17.78 4.59
N GLU A 9 10.34 17.05 3.82
CA GLU A 9 10.80 16.03 2.85
C GLU A 9 11.01 16.59 1.44
N GLU A 10 10.97 17.92 1.25
CA GLU A 10 11.12 18.59 -0.06
C GLU A 10 10.13 18.10 -1.14
N LEU A 11 8.90 17.73 -0.75
CA LEU A 11 7.87 17.16 -1.64
C LEU A 11 6.85 18.18 -2.16
N LEU A 12 6.91 19.43 -1.69
CA LEU A 12 5.98 20.47 -2.12
C LEU A 12 6.31 21.03 -3.49
N GLU A 13 5.28 21.55 -4.19
CA GLU A 13 5.52 22.32 -5.40
C GLU A 13 6.26 23.64 -5.07
N PRO A 14 7.11 24.17 -5.97
CA PRO A 14 7.97 25.32 -5.67
C PRO A 14 7.23 26.60 -5.24
N ASP A 15 5.97 26.76 -5.62
CA ASP A 15 5.15 27.93 -5.25
C ASP A 15 4.48 27.73 -3.87
N GLU A 16 4.12 26.49 -3.53
CA GLU A 16 3.61 26.10 -2.22
C GLU A 16 4.72 26.13 -1.17
N GLU A 17 5.90 25.62 -1.51
CA GLU A 17 7.10 25.65 -0.67
C GLU A 17 7.42 27.07 -0.21
N ARG A 18 7.44 28.06 -1.13
CA ARG A 18 7.68 29.47 -0.79
C ARG A 18 6.60 30.03 0.12
N THR A 19 5.34 29.64 -0.10
CA THR A 19 4.22 30.09 0.72
C THR A 19 4.32 29.56 2.15
N VAL A 20 4.66 28.27 2.28
CA VAL A 20 4.87 27.60 3.58
C VAL A 20 6.09 28.16 4.28
N ALA A 21 7.20 28.40 3.58
CA ALA A 21 8.40 29.03 4.15
C ALA A 21 8.11 30.41 4.75
N VAL A 22 7.40 31.28 4.01
CA VAL A 22 6.99 32.60 4.51
C VAL A 22 6.07 32.49 5.74
N HIS A 23 5.20 31.47 5.76
CA HIS A 23 4.35 31.22 6.92
C HIS A 23 5.15 30.77 8.15
N ILE A 24 6.12 29.85 7.96
CA ILE A 24 6.99 29.36 9.04
C ILE A 24 7.81 30.50 9.65
N ASP A 25 8.34 31.42 8.82
CA ASP A 25 9.08 32.59 9.28
C ASP A 25 8.26 33.52 10.20
N THR A 26 6.94 33.50 10.06
CA THR A 26 6.01 34.39 10.80
C THR A 26 5.26 33.67 11.92
N CYS A 27 5.26 32.34 11.95
CA CYS A 27 4.52 31.53 12.91
C CYS A 27 5.49 30.69 13.77
N ALA A 28 5.78 31.19 14.98
CA ALA A 28 6.70 30.54 15.92
C ALA A 28 6.33 29.09 16.26
N THR A 29 5.03 28.78 16.33
CA THR A 29 4.55 27.41 16.57
C THR A 29 4.91 26.49 15.41
N CYS A 30 4.70 26.91 14.15
CA CYS A 30 5.06 26.11 12.99
C CYS A 30 6.58 25.91 12.86
N ALA A 31 7.37 26.94 13.17
CA ALA A 31 8.83 26.82 13.22
C ALA A 31 9.30 25.84 14.31
N ALA A 32 8.68 25.86 15.49
CA ALA A 32 8.99 24.92 16.57
C ALA A 32 8.65 23.47 16.16
N THR A 33 7.45 23.24 15.60
CA THR A 33 7.04 21.91 15.12
C THR A 33 7.94 21.39 14.00
N LEU A 34 8.37 22.24 13.06
CA LEU A 34 9.33 21.84 12.03
C LEU A 34 10.67 21.42 12.66
N GLY A 35 11.16 22.18 13.65
CA GLY A 35 12.39 21.85 14.38
C GLY A 35 12.32 20.51 15.12
N GLU A 36 11.16 20.17 15.69
CA GLU A 36 10.93 18.85 16.32
C GLU A 36 11.01 17.72 15.29
N LEU A 37 10.39 17.86 14.13
CA LEU A 37 10.42 16.86 13.05
C LEU A 37 11.85 16.65 12.52
N THR A 38 12.58 17.73 12.24
CA THR A 38 13.98 17.64 11.79
C THR A 38 14.87 17.01 12.87
N GLY A 39 14.60 17.30 14.14
CA GLY A 39 15.33 16.71 15.27
C GLY A 39 15.14 15.18 15.36
N VAL A 40 13.94 14.67 15.06
CA VAL A 40 13.69 13.23 15.00
C VAL A 40 14.44 12.59 13.84
N ALA A 41 14.42 13.21 12.66
CA ALA A 41 15.14 12.71 11.49
C ALA A 41 16.66 12.65 11.76
N GLU A 42 17.24 13.69 12.35
CA GLU A 42 18.65 13.71 12.75
C GLU A 42 18.98 12.64 13.80
N ALA A 43 18.11 12.44 14.79
CA ALA A 43 18.29 11.41 15.81
C ALA A 43 18.26 9.99 15.22
N LEU A 44 17.35 9.74 14.28
CA LEU A 44 17.29 8.47 13.56
C LEU A 44 18.50 8.26 12.64
N ALA A 45 18.97 9.31 11.97
CA ALA A 45 20.16 9.25 11.12
C ALA A 45 21.44 9.03 11.94
N ALA A 46 21.50 9.53 13.18
CA ALA A 46 22.62 9.32 14.10
C ALA A 46 22.61 7.91 14.74
N ALA A 47 21.51 7.17 14.65
CA ALA A 47 21.43 5.84 15.20
C ALA A 47 22.40 4.89 14.46
N PRO A 48 23.22 4.11 15.19
CA PRO A 48 24.15 3.19 14.55
C PRO A 48 23.38 2.10 13.80
N VAL A 49 23.69 1.95 12.52
CA VAL A 49 23.10 0.91 11.68
C VAL A 49 23.61 -0.46 12.17
N PRO A 50 22.73 -1.42 12.48
CA PRO A 50 23.16 -2.76 12.86
C PRO A 50 23.88 -3.42 11.68
N ALA A 51 24.93 -4.18 11.98
CA ALA A 51 25.65 -4.90 10.95
C ALA A 51 24.74 -5.93 10.26
N LEU A 52 24.80 -5.98 8.92
CA LEU A 52 24.09 -6.99 8.15
C LEU A 52 24.61 -8.39 8.52
N PRO A 53 23.73 -9.37 8.83
CA PRO A 53 24.13 -10.75 9.04
C PRO A 53 24.90 -11.31 7.84
N ARG A 54 25.98 -12.04 8.10
CA ARG A 54 26.91 -12.49 7.04
C ARG A 54 26.28 -13.47 6.06
N ASP A 55 25.41 -14.34 6.56
CA ASP A 55 24.64 -15.29 5.76
C ASP A 55 23.72 -14.58 4.76
N VAL A 56 23.09 -13.47 5.15
CA VAL A 56 22.26 -12.65 4.25
C VAL A 56 23.14 -11.95 3.21
N ALA A 57 24.29 -11.41 3.61
CA ALA A 57 25.24 -10.80 2.69
C ALA A 57 25.75 -11.81 1.65
N ASP A 58 26.15 -13.00 2.09
CA ASP A 58 26.63 -14.08 1.22
C ASP A 58 25.53 -14.56 0.25
N LEU A 59 24.28 -14.64 0.71
CA LEU A 59 23.14 -14.97 -0.14
C LEU A 59 22.90 -13.91 -1.22
N LEU A 60 22.94 -12.62 -0.86
CA LEU A 60 22.81 -11.52 -1.83
C LEU A 60 23.93 -11.57 -2.87
N ASP A 61 25.17 -11.76 -2.45
CA ASP A 61 26.32 -11.89 -3.34
C ASP A 61 26.19 -13.10 -4.27
N GLN A 62 25.70 -14.23 -3.76
CA GLN A 62 25.43 -15.43 -4.57
C GLN A 62 24.37 -15.15 -5.63
N ARG A 63 23.26 -14.49 -5.26
CA ARG A 63 22.16 -14.16 -6.17
C ARG A 63 22.56 -13.14 -7.22
N VAL A 64 23.34 -12.13 -6.84
CA VAL A 64 23.90 -11.15 -7.78
C VAL A 64 24.84 -11.86 -8.77
N ALA A 65 25.73 -12.73 -8.28
CA ALA A 65 26.64 -13.47 -9.14
C ALA A 65 25.90 -14.43 -10.11
N GLU A 66 24.83 -15.07 -9.66
CA GLU A 66 23.94 -15.88 -10.49
C GLU A 66 23.26 -15.05 -11.58
N ALA A 67 22.62 -13.93 -11.21
CA ALA A 67 21.96 -13.04 -12.17
C ALA A 67 22.94 -12.46 -13.21
N VAL A 68 24.18 -12.19 -12.82
CA VAL A 68 25.24 -11.76 -13.76
C VAL A 68 25.61 -12.88 -14.74
N ARG A 69 25.72 -14.13 -14.28
CA ARG A 69 25.98 -15.28 -15.16
C ARG A 69 24.83 -15.53 -16.13
N GLU A 70 23.59 -15.44 -15.67
CA GLU A 70 22.41 -15.58 -16.52
C GLU A 70 22.37 -14.51 -17.61
N ARG A 71 22.65 -13.24 -17.26
CA ARG A 71 22.76 -12.16 -18.25
C ARG A 71 23.89 -12.39 -19.25
N ALA A 72 25.02 -12.93 -18.81
CA ALA A 72 26.14 -13.25 -19.70
C ALA A 72 25.83 -14.44 -20.64
N ALA A 73 25.09 -15.44 -20.16
CA ALA A 73 24.69 -16.61 -20.95
C ALA A 73 23.54 -16.30 -21.94
N GLY A 74 22.64 -15.37 -21.58
CA GLY A 74 21.56 -14.90 -22.43
C GLY A 74 21.95 -13.82 -23.44
N ALA A 75 23.20 -13.36 -23.44
CA ALA A 75 23.71 -12.44 -24.46
C ALA A 75 23.88 -13.21 -25.78
N PRO A 76 23.18 -12.85 -26.87
CA PRO A 76 23.40 -13.49 -28.16
C PRO A 76 24.83 -13.23 -28.60
N ALA A 77 25.60 -14.30 -28.80
CA ALA A 77 26.88 -14.27 -29.51
C ALA A 77 26.61 -13.86 -30.97
N GLY A 78 26.49 -12.56 -31.22
CA GLY A 78 25.90 -12.07 -32.46
C GLY A 78 26.07 -10.58 -32.71
N ALA A 79 27.25 -10.02 -32.48
CA ALA A 79 27.74 -8.86 -33.21
C ALA A 79 29.23 -9.08 -33.49
N GLY A 80 29.55 -9.32 -34.76
CA GLY A 80 30.84 -9.82 -35.20
C GLY A 80 32.02 -8.98 -34.73
N ALA A 81 32.91 -9.63 -33.97
CA ALA A 81 34.32 -9.38 -34.10
C ALA A 81 34.72 -9.78 -35.53
N ALA A 82 34.93 -8.78 -36.38
CA ALA A 82 35.73 -8.97 -37.58
C ALA A 82 37.11 -9.50 -37.17
N PRO A 83 37.72 -10.42 -37.94
CA PRO A 83 39.04 -10.97 -37.62
C PRO A 83 40.09 -9.86 -37.76
N GLY A 84 40.56 -9.34 -36.63
CA GLY A 84 41.82 -8.62 -36.57
C GLY A 84 42.99 -9.60 -36.68
N PRO A 85 44.07 -9.27 -37.40
CA PRO A 85 45.22 -10.15 -37.58
C PRO A 85 45.98 -10.37 -36.26
N GLU A 86 46.65 -11.52 -36.22
CA GLU A 86 47.41 -12.20 -35.16
C GLU A 86 48.24 -11.37 -34.13
N PRO A 87 48.58 -11.99 -32.98
CA PRO A 87 49.19 -11.32 -31.84
C PRO A 87 50.70 -11.09 -32.04
N SER A 88 51.15 -9.86 -31.78
CA SER A 88 52.55 -9.57 -31.48
C SER A 88 52.74 -9.43 -29.98
N SER A 89 53.55 -10.32 -29.42
CA SER A 89 54.11 -10.21 -28.07
C SER A 89 54.92 -8.92 -27.91
N ALA A 90 54.61 -8.11 -26.89
CA ALA A 90 55.57 -7.42 -26.02
C ALA A 90 54.85 -6.46 -25.06
N GLY A 91 55.26 -6.48 -23.78
CA GLY A 91 55.06 -5.35 -22.87
C GLY A 91 54.11 -5.61 -21.71
N SER A 92 54.70 -5.96 -20.58
CA SER A 92 54.08 -5.96 -19.25
C SER A 92 53.71 -4.53 -18.83
N ASP A 93 52.47 -4.28 -18.40
CA ASP A 93 52.10 -3.26 -17.40
C ASP A 93 50.66 -3.50 -16.89
N PRO A 94 50.35 -3.24 -15.59
CA PRO A 94 49.05 -3.56 -15.00
C PRO A 94 48.02 -2.44 -15.27
N VAL A 95 46.97 -2.74 -16.03
CA VAL A 95 45.85 -1.81 -16.23
C VAL A 95 44.87 -1.92 -15.06
N SER A 96 44.83 -0.82 -14.30
CA SER A 96 43.82 -0.44 -13.33
C SER A 96 42.41 -0.62 -13.88
N GLY A 97 41.61 -1.49 -13.25
CA GLY A 97 40.22 -1.77 -13.61
C GLY A 97 39.28 -0.62 -13.28
N GLY A 98 39.24 0.40 -14.14
CA GLY A 98 38.18 1.40 -14.16
C GLY A 98 37.04 0.90 -15.03
N ALA A 99 35.88 0.62 -14.45
CA ALA A 99 34.67 0.30 -15.21
C ALA A 99 34.30 1.50 -16.11
N THR A 100 34.14 1.25 -17.41
CA THR A 100 33.72 2.25 -18.39
C THR A 100 32.28 2.65 -18.11
N VAL A 101 32.08 3.81 -17.47
CA VAL A 101 30.76 4.41 -17.28
C VAL A 101 30.31 5.01 -18.60
N THR A 102 29.27 4.44 -19.20
CA THR A 102 28.59 5.04 -20.36
C THR A 102 27.65 6.13 -19.84
N PRO A 103 27.87 7.42 -20.14
CA PRO A 103 26.97 8.47 -19.70
C PRO A 103 25.61 8.31 -20.38
N ILE A 104 24.54 8.26 -19.58
CA ILE A 104 23.16 8.37 -20.08
C ILE A 104 23.01 9.77 -20.67
N THR A 105 22.94 9.87 -21.99
CA THR A 105 22.71 11.14 -22.69
C THR A 105 21.28 11.60 -22.41
N ARG A 106 21.11 12.46 -21.40
CA ARG A 106 19.84 13.16 -21.16
C ARG A 106 19.54 14.02 -22.38
N ARG A 107 18.48 13.66 -23.10
CA ARG A 107 17.96 14.43 -24.22
C ARG A 107 17.56 15.83 -23.70
N PRO A 108 18.15 16.93 -24.20
CA PRO A 108 17.75 18.26 -23.77
C PRO A 108 16.31 18.51 -24.26
N ARG A 109 15.36 18.68 -23.33
CA ARG A 109 14.04 19.20 -23.65
C ARG A 109 14.23 20.64 -24.11
N ALA A 110 14.11 20.83 -25.42
CA ALA A 110 14.14 22.12 -26.07
C ALA A 110 13.11 23.05 -25.41
N GLY A 111 13.59 24.22 -24.99
CA GLY A 111 12.80 25.21 -24.29
C GLY A 111 11.63 25.73 -25.13
N ARG A 112 10.50 25.92 -24.46
CA ARG A 112 9.44 26.82 -24.92
C ARG A 112 9.33 27.93 -23.88
N ARG A 113 9.88 29.09 -24.22
CA ARG A 113 9.66 30.36 -23.52
C ARG A 113 8.42 31.06 -24.11
N PHE A 114 7.92 32.03 -23.33
CA PHE A 114 6.80 32.97 -23.54
C PHE A 114 5.44 32.43 -23.09
N SER A 115 4.65 33.10 -22.23
CA SER A 115 4.73 34.43 -21.59
C SER A 115 3.58 34.56 -20.57
N ALA A 116 3.82 35.14 -19.40
CA ALA A 116 2.78 35.55 -18.43
C ALA A 116 2.07 36.86 -18.90
N PRO A 117 1.12 37.49 -18.15
CA PRO A 117 0.30 37.08 -17.00
C PRO A 117 -1.21 37.41 -17.17
N ARG A 118 -2.10 36.97 -16.24
CA ARG A 118 -3.24 37.78 -15.75
C ARG A 118 -4.00 37.11 -14.58
N LEU A 119 -3.94 37.83 -13.46
CA LEU A 119 -4.89 37.92 -12.34
C LEU A 119 -6.31 37.41 -12.57
N MET A 120 -6.88 36.73 -11.55
CA MET A 120 -8.12 37.17 -10.88
C MET A 120 -8.28 36.53 -9.49
N MET A 121 -8.38 37.44 -8.53
CA MET A 121 -8.80 37.36 -7.13
C MET A 121 -10.14 36.61 -6.94
N LEU A 122 -10.28 35.84 -5.87
CA LEU A 122 -11.55 35.70 -5.15
C LEU A 122 -11.31 35.33 -3.68
N ALA A 123 -12.02 36.04 -2.81
CA ALA A 123 -11.78 36.17 -1.39
C ALA A 123 -12.81 35.39 -0.57
N ALA A 124 -12.36 34.95 0.61
CA ALA A 124 -13.06 34.82 1.89
C ALA A 124 -14.32 33.95 2.02
N ALA A 125 -14.29 32.99 2.95
CA ALA A 125 -14.84 33.18 4.30
C ALA A 125 -14.49 32.01 5.22
N ALA A 126 -14.00 32.33 6.41
CA ALA A 126 -13.70 31.40 7.49
C ALA A 126 -14.96 31.09 8.30
N ALA A 127 -15.13 29.82 8.69
CA ALA A 127 -15.94 29.42 9.84
C ALA A 127 -15.22 28.25 10.53
N ILE A 128 -14.31 28.57 11.45
CA ILE A 128 -13.71 27.60 12.36
C ILE A 128 -14.67 27.49 13.56
N VAL A 129 -15.36 26.36 13.65
CA VAL A 129 -16.07 25.98 14.87
C VAL A 129 -15.04 25.43 15.84
N VAL A 130 -14.70 26.26 16.82
CA VAL A 130 -14.02 25.85 18.05
C VAL A 130 -15.06 25.20 18.96
N GLY A 131 -15.00 23.87 19.08
CA GLY A 131 -15.50 23.12 20.23
C GLY A 131 -14.44 22.05 20.52
N GLY A 132 -13.80 21.93 21.68
CA GLY A 132 -14.18 22.37 23.02
C GLY A 132 -14.58 21.16 23.85
N GLY A 133 -13.59 20.50 24.49
CA GLY A 133 -13.78 19.50 25.55
C GLY A 133 -13.53 18.04 25.11
N GLY A 134 -12.77 17.21 25.80
CA GLY A 134 -12.10 17.39 27.09
C GLY A 134 -11.12 16.26 27.43
N ALA A 135 -10.14 16.66 28.25
CA ALA A 135 -9.37 15.98 29.29
C ALA A 135 -9.42 14.45 29.49
N ALA A 136 -8.20 13.91 29.65
CA ALA A 136 -7.70 12.90 30.61
C ALA A 136 -8.34 11.49 30.55
N LEU A 137 -7.56 10.41 30.52
CA LEU A 137 -6.76 9.91 31.65
C LEU A 137 -5.48 9.17 31.19
N PHE A 138 -4.32 9.59 31.71
CA PHE A 138 -3.11 8.77 31.84
C PHE A 138 -2.98 8.32 33.31
N ASN A 139 -2.83 7.00 33.53
CA ASN A 139 -2.14 6.30 34.63
C ASN A 139 -2.64 4.85 34.68
N GLY A 140 -1.87 3.79 34.94
CA GLY A 140 -0.46 3.54 35.26
C GLY A 140 -0.24 2.04 34.98
N VAL A 141 0.91 1.39 35.11
CA VAL A 141 1.91 1.44 36.19
C VAL A 141 3.17 0.79 35.61
N LEU A 142 4.28 1.54 35.61
CA LEU A 142 5.62 0.97 35.61
C LEU A 142 6.08 0.94 37.05
N THR A 143 6.30 -0.26 37.58
CA THR A 143 7.02 -0.47 38.84
C THR A 143 8.45 -0.90 38.49
N PRO A 144 9.49 -0.12 38.82
CA PRO A 144 10.86 -0.59 38.80
C PRO A 144 11.26 -1.07 40.20
N GLY A 145 11.83 -2.28 40.29
CA GLY A 145 12.59 -2.68 41.47
C GLY A 145 12.73 -4.18 41.70
N GLY A 146 13.93 -4.71 41.50
CA GLY A 146 14.46 -5.79 42.35
C GLY A 146 15.02 -7.05 41.68
N GLN A 147 16.34 -7.01 41.41
CA GLN A 147 17.37 -8.04 41.66
C GLN A 147 17.18 -9.53 41.25
N ASP A 148 18.20 -9.97 40.50
CA ASP A 148 18.92 -11.25 40.57
C ASP A 148 18.13 -12.58 40.46
N GLY A 149 18.35 -13.26 39.34
CA GLY A 149 18.04 -14.68 39.18
C GLY A 149 18.33 -15.16 37.77
N GLU A 150 19.46 -15.85 37.59
CA GLU A 150 19.68 -16.75 36.46
C GLU A 150 18.43 -17.63 36.24
N SER A 151 17.91 -17.62 35.02
CA SER A 151 17.13 -18.73 34.48
C SER A 151 17.26 -18.69 32.97
N GLY A 152 18.35 -19.29 32.49
CA GLY A 152 18.38 -19.83 31.15
C GLY A 152 17.25 -20.83 31.00
N VAL A 153 16.33 -20.55 30.09
CA VAL A 153 15.40 -21.53 29.56
C VAL A 153 15.54 -21.47 28.05
N ALA A 154 16.46 -22.30 27.54
CA ALA A 154 16.29 -22.84 26.21
C ALA A 154 15.00 -23.67 26.24
N ALA A 155 13.97 -23.23 25.52
CA ALA A 155 12.79 -24.05 25.33
C ALA A 155 13.16 -25.21 24.40
N PRO A 156 12.87 -26.47 24.77
CA PRO A 156 13.07 -27.60 23.88
C PRO A 156 12.08 -27.50 22.72
N LEU A 157 12.60 -27.74 21.51
CA LEU A 157 11.80 -28.00 20.32
C LEU A 157 10.93 -29.24 20.59
N ALA A 158 9.64 -29.04 20.84
CA ALA A 158 8.65 -30.09 20.81
C ALA A 158 7.93 -30.01 19.46
N GLU A 159 8.34 -30.88 18.54
CA GLU A 159 7.51 -31.30 17.41
C GLU A 159 6.24 -31.93 17.98
N ASN A 160 5.09 -31.31 17.72
CA ASN A 160 3.73 -31.85 17.57
C ASN A 160 2.69 -30.84 18.10
N GLY A 161 2.22 -30.00 17.18
CA GLY A 161 1.10 -29.09 17.41
C GLY A 161 1.01 -28.16 16.21
N SER A 162 0.05 -28.41 15.33
CA SER A 162 -0.34 -27.46 14.27
C SER A 162 -1.04 -26.28 14.94
N GLU A 163 -0.29 -25.48 15.68
CA GLU A 163 -0.74 -24.22 16.25
C GLU A 163 -0.36 -23.10 15.29
N ASN A 164 -1.39 -22.35 14.89
CA ASN A 164 -1.36 -21.21 13.99
C ASN A 164 -0.08 -20.39 14.14
N ALA A 165 0.81 -20.51 13.14
CA ALA A 165 1.84 -19.50 12.93
C ALA A 165 1.13 -18.14 12.82
N PRO A 166 1.61 -17.09 13.48
CA PRO A 166 1.00 -15.78 13.35
C PRO A 166 1.10 -15.39 11.87
N ASP A 167 -0.05 -15.11 11.28
CA ASP A 167 -0.26 -14.78 9.88
C ASP A 167 0.28 -13.36 9.57
N THR A 168 1.56 -13.11 9.85
CA THR A 168 2.15 -11.75 9.81
C THR A 168 2.48 -11.26 8.39
N ALA A 169 1.96 -11.91 7.36
CA ALA A 169 2.15 -11.50 5.97
C ALA A 169 1.06 -12.01 5.03
N GLN A 170 -0.20 -12.16 5.49
CA GLN A 170 -1.28 -12.25 4.51
C GLN A 170 -1.41 -10.88 3.87
N SER A 171 -0.93 -10.76 2.63
CA SER A 171 -1.30 -9.66 1.76
C SER A 171 -2.82 -9.55 1.81
N TYR A 172 -3.33 -8.46 2.40
CA TYR A 172 -4.76 -8.15 2.57
C TYR A 172 -5.42 -7.91 1.21
N MET A 173 -5.45 -8.95 0.38
CA MET A 173 -6.16 -8.96 -0.88
C MET A 173 -7.61 -9.30 -0.56
N PRO A 174 -8.58 -8.45 -0.95
CA PRO A 174 -9.97 -8.80 -0.78
C PRO A 174 -10.27 -10.07 -1.58
N GLN A 175 -11.14 -10.91 -1.02
CA GLN A 175 -11.71 -12.01 -1.78
C GLN A 175 -12.70 -11.45 -2.79
N VAL A 176 -12.65 -11.97 -4.01
CA VAL A 176 -13.60 -11.55 -5.06
C VAL A 176 -14.61 -12.67 -5.26
N VAL A 177 -15.89 -12.32 -5.25
CA VAL A 177 -17.01 -13.21 -5.57
C VAL A 177 -17.83 -12.61 -6.70
N ARG A 178 -18.64 -13.45 -7.36
CA ARG A 178 -19.61 -12.99 -8.36
C ARG A 178 -20.99 -13.48 -7.98
N SER A 179 -21.78 -12.62 -7.31
CA SER A 179 -23.13 -12.96 -6.88
C SER A 179 -24.17 -12.84 -7.99
N GLU A 180 -23.85 -12.10 -9.06
CA GLU A 180 -24.78 -11.69 -10.12
C GLU A 180 -26.00 -10.89 -9.59
N THR A 181 -25.92 -10.41 -8.35
CA THR A 181 -26.99 -9.61 -7.72
C THR A 181 -27.13 -8.27 -8.42
N VAL A 182 -28.38 -7.86 -8.66
CA VAL A 182 -28.70 -6.49 -9.08
C VAL A 182 -29.01 -5.68 -7.82
N TYR A 183 -28.02 -4.96 -7.32
CA TYR A 183 -28.17 -4.11 -6.15
C TYR A 183 -29.02 -2.88 -6.49
N THR A 184 -29.85 -2.44 -5.57
CA THR A 184 -30.60 -1.19 -5.71
C THR A 184 -30.53 -0.40 -4.42
N GLU A 185 -30.59 0.93 -4.49
CA GLU A 185 -30.59 1.81 -3.30
C GLU A 185 -31.62 1.35 -2.25
N ALA A 186 -32.82 0.96 -2.69
CA ALA A 186 -33.92 0.59 -1.80
C ALA A 186 -33.75 -0.77 -1.10
N SER A 187 -32.83 -1.62 -1.58
CA SER A 187 -32.64 -3.00 -1.08
C SER A 187 -31.18 -3.33 -0.79
N LEU A 188 -30.30 -2.33 -0.83
CA LEU A 188 -28.87 -2.48 -0.62
C LEU A 188 -28.55 -3.13 0.74
N PRO A 189 -29.19 -2.76 1.87
CA PRO A 189 -28.93 -3.42 3.16
C PRO A 189 -29.22 -4.92 3.14
N GLU A 190 -30.40 -5.34 2.65
CA GLU A 190 -30.81 -6.74 2.64
C GLU A 190 -30.00 -7.58 1.65
N GLN A 191 -29.64 -7.00 0.50
CA GLN A 191 -28.83 -7.66 -0.52
C GLN A 191 -27.39 -7.83 -0.06
N ALA A 192 -26.80 -6.79 0.54
CA ALA A 192 -25.43 -6.85 1.06
C ALA A 192 -25.31 -7.84 2.23
N ALA A 193 -26.28 -7.87 3.14
CA ALA A 193 -26.33 -8.87 4.21
C ALA A 193 -26.38 -10.31 3.65
N ARG A 194 -27.24 -10.56 2.66
CA ARG A 194 -27.32 -11.87 1.99
C ARG A 194 -26.00 -12.26 1.32
N THR A 195 -25.32 -11.32 0.67
CA THR A 195 -24.02 -11.59 0.04
C THR A 195 -22.97 -11.94 1.10
N LEU A 196 -22.96 -11.24 2.24
CA LEU A 196 -22.07 -11.57 3.36
C LEU A 196 -22.36 -12.97 3.92
N ASP A 197 -23.63 -13.33 4.14
CA ASP A 197 -24.04 -14.66 4.64
C ASP A 197 -23.54 -15.81 3.73
N LEU A 198 -23.55 -15.59 2.42
CA LEU A 198 -23.12 -16.57 1.42
C LEU A 198 -21.61 -16.51 1.15
N SER A 199 -20.93 -15.48 1.64
CA SER A 199 -19.50 -15.28 1.38
C SER A 199 -18.62 -16.10 2.32
N PRO A 200 -17.41 -16.46 1.89
CA PRO A 200 -16.41 -17.11 2.75
C PRO A 200 -15.93 -16.22 3.91
N VAL A 201 -16.16 -14.91 3.87
CA VAL A 201 -15.77 -13.98 4.94
C VAL A 201 -16.84 -13.82 6.02
N GLY A 202 -18.09 -14.16 5.72
CA GLY A 202 -19.23 -14.09 6.64
C GLY A 202 -19.63 -15.42 7.29
N GLY A 203 -19.06 -16.54 6.84
CA GLY A 203 -19.35 -17.84 7.43
C GLY A 203 -18.72 -18.01 8.83
N PRO A 204 -19.35 -18.77 9.75
CA PRO A 204 -18.73 -19.12 11.02
C PRO A 204 -17.38 -19.81 10.77
N PRO A 205 -16.32 -19.48 11.54
CA PRO A 205 -15.00 -20.07 11.38
C PRO A 205 -15.08 -21.58 11.61
N GLY A 206 -15.15 -22.37 10.54
CA GLY A 206 -15.27 -23.83 10.61
C GLY A 206 -16.17 -24.50 9.57
N ALA A 207 -16.88 -23.75 8.71
CA ALA A 207 -17.72 -24.34 7.65
C ALA A 207 -16.95 -24.85 6.41
N GLY A 208 -15.64 -25.09 6.54
CA GLY A 208 -14.88 -25.90 5.59
C GLY A 208 -14.97 -27.37 5.99
N GLY A 209 -16.08 -28.04 5.68
CA GLY A 209 -16.26 -29.43 6.09
C GLY A 209 -17.41 -30.14 5.36
N ASP A 210 -17.03 -30.93 4.36
CA ASP A 210 -17.74 -32.06 3.76
C ASP A 210 -19.16 -31.88 3.21
N GLY A 211 -19.27 -32.10 1.89
CA GLY A 211 -20.51 -32.10 1.13
C GLY A 211 -21.53 -33.12 1.63
N GLY A 212 -22.42 -32.68 2.51
CA GLY A 212 -23.71 -33.28 2.74
C GLY A 212 -24.68 -32.87 1.64
N ALA A 213 -24.89 -33.76 0.68
CA ALA A 213 -25.90 -33.61 -0.37
C ALA A 213 -27.31 -33.78 0.23
N ASP A 214 -27.82 -32.76 0.90
CA ASP A 214 -29.26 -32.62 1.16
C ASP A 214 -29.85 -31.59 0.19
N GLY A 215 -30.74 -32.07 -0.67
CA GLY A 215 -31.30 -31.38 -1.83
C GLY A 215 -32.32 -30.29 -1.49
N SER A 216 -31.89 -29.25 -0.78
CA SER A 216 -32.56 -27.95 -0.80
C SER A 216 -31.83 -27.06 -1.79
N ALA A 217 -32.48 -26.74 -2.91
CA ALA A 217 -31.99 -25.79 -3.90
C ALA A 217 -32.10 -24.35 -3.37
N GLU A 218 -31.49 -24.06 -2.22
CA GLU A 218 -31.36 -22.72 -1.65
C GLU A 218 -29.88 -22.42 -1.45
N THR A 219 -29.33 -21.79 -2.49
CA THR A 219 -28.13 -20.95 -2.55
C THR A 219 -26.94 -21.42 -1.70
N GLY A 220 -26.08 -22.26 -2.30
CA GLY A 220 -24.79 -22.62 -1.73
C GLY A 220 -23.84 -21.41 -1.60
N PRO A 221 -22.70 -21.59 -0.89
CA PRO A 221 -21.73 -20.52 -0.69
C PRO A 221 -21.20 -19.97 -2.01
N LEU A 222 -20.93 -18.66 -2.05
CA LEU A 222 -20.34 -18.00 -3.21
C LEU A 222 -18.90 -18.50 -3.42
N ALA A 223 -18.58 -18.87 -4.66
CA ALA A 223 -17.24 -19.26 -5.02
C ALA A 223 -16.34 -18.03 -5.13
N VAL A 224 -15.11 -18.15 -4.60
CA VAL A 224 -14.07 -17.14 -4.80
C VAL A 224 -13.61 -17.21 -6.25
N GLU A 225 -13.67 -16.09 -6.96
CA GLU A 225 -13.22 -15.91 -8.33
C GLU A 225 -11.91 -15.12 -8.40
N ALA A 226 -11.25 -15.16 -9.56
CA ALA A 226 -10.11 -14.30 -9.82
C ALA A 226 -10.55 -12.85 -9.96
N ALA A 227 -9.82 -11.93 -9.34
CA ALA A 227 -10.14 -10.50 -9.39
C ALA A 227 -10.14 -9.96 -10.84
N PRO A 228 -11.22 -9.30 -11.28
CA PRO A 228 -11.21 -8.55 -12.53
C PRO A 228 -10.09 -7.51 -12.58
N PRO A 229 -9.55 -7.19 -13.78
CA PRO A 229 -8.57 -6.13 -13.94
C PRO A 229 -9.09 -4.79 -13.39
N GLY A 230 -8.27 -4.05 -12.64
CA GLY A 230 -8.66 -2.76 -12.08
C GLY A 230 -9.23 -2.82 -10.66
N VAL A 231 -9.66 -3.99 -10.17
CA VAL A 231 -10.25 -4.11 -8.83
C VAL A 231 -9.24 -3.75 -7.75
N GLN A 232 -7.99 -4.22 -7.90
CA GLN A 232 -6.94 -3.96 -6.91
C GLN A 232 -6.59 -2.48 -6.85
N GLU A 233 -6.42 -1.83 -8.00
CA GLU A 233 -6.17 -0.38 -8.04
C GLU A 233 -7.32 0.40 -7.41
N CYS A 234 -8.57 0.00 -7.69
CA CYS A 234 -9.75 0.63 -7.13
C CYS A 234 -9.84 0.47 -5.61
N VAL A 235 -9.63 -0.75 -5.10
CA VAL A 235 -9.63 -1.07 -3.67
C VAL A 235 -8.57 -0.26 -2.93
N VAL A 236 -7.37 -0.12 -3.50
CA VAL A 236 -6.30 0.71 -2.90
C VAL A 236 -6.70 2.17 -2.84
N LEU A 237 -7.20 2.73 -3.95
CA LEU A 237 -7.62 4.14 -4.01
C LEU A 237 -8.75 4.45 -3.01
N LEU A 238 -9.78 3.60 -2.95
CA LEU A 238 -10.85 3.77 -1.97
C LEU A 238 -10.36 3.54 -0.54
N GLY A 239 -9.43 2.61 -0.32
CA GLY A 239 -8.90 2.32 1.01
C GLY A 239 -8.15 3.51 1.59
N GLU A 240 -7.37 4.20 0.75
CA GLU A 240 -6.70 5.45 1.09
C GLU A 240 -7.71 6.59 1.34
N GLU A 241 -8.74 6.71 0.51
CA GLU A 241 -9.75 7.77 0.63
C GLU A 241 -10.63 7.63 1.89
N PHE A 242 -11.07 6.41 2.20
CA PHE A 242 -12.02 6.14 3.29
C PHE A 242 -11.35 5.64 4.58
N GLY A 243 -10.02 5.49 4.59
CA GLY A 243 -9.26 5.04 5.75
C GLY A 243 -9.66 3.64 6.23
N GLY A 244 -9.90 2.73 5.29
CA GLY A 244 -10.40 1.38 5.53
C GLY A 244 -9.70 0.34 4.65
N HIS A 245 -9.83 -0.93 5.03
CA HIS A 245 -9.44 -2.05 4.17
C HIS A 245 -10.69 -2.80 3.75
N PHE A 246 -10.67 -3.40 2.57
CA PHE A 246 -11.78 -4.19 2.05
C PHE A 246 -11.44 -5.67 2.15
N THR A 247 -12.37 -6.47 2.63
CA THR A 247 -12.18 -7.93 2.80
C THR A 247 -12.89 -8.74 1.73
N LEU A 248 -13.94 -8.17 1.12
CA LEU A 248 -14.74 -8.80 0.08
C LEU A 248 -15.07 -7.76 -1.00
N VAL A 249 -15.03 -8.21 -2.25
CA VAL A 249 -15.56 -7.52 -3.42
C VAL A 249 -16.53 -8.44 -4.13
N ASP A 250 -17.73 -7.98 -4.38
CA ASP A 250 -18.72 -8.65 -5.20
C ASP A 250 -18.79 -7.98 -6.58
N ASP A 251 -18.51 -8.75 -7.64
CA ASP A 251 -18.65 -8.35 -9.04
C ASP A 251 -20.11 -8.55 -9.45
N ALA A 252 -20.84 -7.43 -9.58
CA ALA A 252 -22.30 -7.42 -9.60
C ALA A 252 -22.85 -6.31 -10.50
N HIS A 253 -24.15 -6.01 -10.37
CA HIS A 253 -24.81 -4.91 -11.09
C HIS A 253 -25.49 -3.98 -10.09
N TYR A 254 -25.70 -2.72 -10.48
CA TYR A 254 -26.42 -1.74 -9.66
C TYR A 254 -27.51 -1.01 -10.47
N GLY A 255 -28.62 -0.67 -9.81
CA GLY A 255 -29.73 0.06 -10.40
C GLY A 255 -30.67 -0.82 -11.21
N ASP A 256 -30.72 -0.60 -12.53
CA ASP A 256 -31.63 -1.28 -13.45
C ASP A 256 -31.15 -2.67 -13.90
N GLY A 257 -29.94 -3.07 -13.49
CA GLY A 257 -29.35 -4.37 -13.78
C GLY A 257 -28.43 -4.40 -15.00
N ASP A 258 -28.40 -3.33 -15.80
CA ASP A 258 -27.50 -3.24 -16.97
C ASP A 258 -26.17 -2.54 -16.65
N SER A 259 -26.07 -1.91 -15.48
CA SER A 259 -24.88 -1.18 -15.06
C SER A 259 -23.99 -2.06 -14.18
N PRO A 260 -22.80 -2.49 -14.66
CA PRO A 260 -21.89 -3.27 -13.84
C PRO A 260 -21.37 -2.41 -12.68
N ALA A 261 -21.24 -3.04 -11.50
CA ALA A 261 -20.80 -2.40 -10.27
C ALA A 261 -19.95 -3.35 -9.45
N TRP A 262 -19.01 -2.79 -8.69
CA TRP A 262 -18.31 -3.53 -7.65
C TRP A 262 -18.90 -3.14 -6.30
N VAL A 263 -19.29 -4.13 -5.50
CA VAL A 263 -19.75 -3.92 -4.12
C VAL A 263 -18.64 -4.33 -3.17
N LEU A 264 -18.04 -3.36 -2.50
CA LEU A 264 -16.90 -3.55 -1.62
C LEU A 264 -17.37 -3.54 -0.17
N PHE A 265 -16.86 -4.48 0.62
CA PHE A 265 -17.21 -4.64 2.03
C PHE A 265 -16.00 -4.37 2.91
N SER A 266 -16.12 -3.40 3.81
CA SER A 266 -15.08 -3.03 4.78
C SER A 266 -15.55 -3.30 6.21
N PRO A 267 -14.84 -4.14 6.98
CA PRO A 267 -15.22 -4.44 8.35
C PRO A 267 -14.97 -3.26 9.30
N ARG A 268 -15.96 -2.96 10.16
CA ARG A 268 -15.93 -1.92 11.19
C ARG A 268 -16.53 -2.46 12.50
N GLY A 269 -15.73 -3.25 13.22
CA GLY A 269 -16.20 -3.91 14.45
C GLY A 269 -17.24 -4.99 14.12
N GLU A 270 -18.46 -4.84 14.62
CA GLU A 270 -19.57 -5.78 14.41
C GLU A 270 -20.44 -5.44 13.18
N ARG A 271 -19.94 -4.55 12.31
CA ARG A 271 -20.65 -4.07 11.12
C ARG A 271 -19.73 -4.06 9.91
N PHE A 272 -20.33 -4.05 8.73
CA PHE A 272 -19.64 -3.81 7.47
C PHE A 272 -20.12 -2.50 6.86
N GLU A 273 -19.19 -1.65 6.47
CA GLU A 273 -19.45 -0.55 5.53
C GLU A 273 -19.43 -1.13 4.12
N VAL A 274 -20.48 -0.84 3.37
CA VAL A 274 -20.72 -1.35 2.01
C VAL A 274 -20.66 -0.19 1.05
N TYR A 275 -19.84 -0.33 0.01
CA TYR A 275 -19.65 0.70 -1.02
C TYR A 275 -20.00 0.11 -2.37
N VAL A 276 -20.93 0.73 -3.08
CA VAL A 276 -21.19 0.41 -4.48
C VAL A 276 -20.36 1.35 -5.34
N VAL A 277 -19.52 0.81 -6.21
CA VAL A 277 -18.52 1.57 -6.96
C VAL A 277 -18.62 1.27 -8.45
N ASP A 278 -18.50 2.31 -9.26
CA ASP A 278 -18.36 2.18 -10.72
C ASP A 278 -17.02 1.51 -11.08
N PRO A 279 -17.01 0.40 -11.84
CA PRO A 279 -15.78 -0.30 -12.26
C PRO A 279 -14.80 0.58 -13.05
N ALA A 280 -15.22 1.76 -13.53
CA ALA A 280 -14.35 2.78 -14.10
C ALA A 280 -13.24 3.25 -13.12
N CYS A 281 -13.40 3.07 -11.81
CA CYS A 281 -12.36 3.38 -10.82
C CYS A 281 -11.03 2.67 -11.11
N GLY A 282 -11.07 1.45 -11.66
CA GLY A 282 -9.88 0.68 -12.02
C GLY A 282 -9.18 1.10 -13.31
N ARG A 283 -9.74 2.03 -14.10
CA ARG A 283 -9.20 2.42 -15.41
C ARG A 283 -8.24 3.62 -15.39
N GLY A 284 -7.94 4.18 -14.21
CA GLY A 284 -6.84 5.15 -14.01
C GLY A 284 -6.97 6.49 -14.77
N GLY A 285 -8.17 6.92 -15.16
CA GLY A 285 -8.36 8.13 -16.00
C GLY A 285 -9.51 9.05 -15.61
N GLY A 286 -10.23 8.77 -14.52
CA GLY A 286 -11.35 9.57 -14.00
C GLY A 286 -10.95 10.36 -12.74
N SER A 287 -11.66 11.45 -12.45
CA SER A 287 -11.43 12.37 -11.33
C SER A 287 -11.84 11.78 -9.96
N GLY A 288 -11.31 10.62 -9.59
CA GLY A 288 -11.58 9.90 -8.34
C GLY A 288 -12.53 8.70 -8.50
N PRO A 289 -12.58 7.78 -7.51
CA PRO A 289 -13.53 6.69 -7.51
C PRO A 289 -14.96 7.23 -7.40
N LYS A 290 -15.85 6.76 -8.29
CA LYS A 290 -17.27 7.11 -8.22
C LYS A 290 -17.99 6.09 -7.36
N VAL A 291 -18.09 6.40 -6.07
CA VAL A 291 -19.04 5.72 -5.18
C VAL A 291 -20.45 6.08 -5.66
N LEU A 292 -21.20 5.08 -6.07
CA LEU A 292 -22.58 5.18 -6.54
C LEU A 292 -23.55 5.18 -5.36
N ASP A 293 -23.24 4.41 -4.32
CA ASP A 293 -24.06 4.25 -3.13
C ASP A 293 -23.22 3.75 -1.94
N GLN A 294 -23.71 3.98 -0.72
CA GLN A 294 -23.04 3.57 0.50
C GLN A 294 -24.06 3.20 1.59
N GLU A 295 -23.80 2.10 2.29
CA GLU A 295 -24.68 1.61 3.37
C GLU A 295 -23.86 0.95 4.49
N THR A 296 -24.47 0.75 5.66
CA THR A 296 -23.88 -0.05 6.74
C THR A 296 -24.78 -1.23 7.11
N VAL A 297 -24.21 -2.43 7.10
CA VAL A 297 -24.92 -3.68 7.46
C VAL A 297 -24.30 -4.34 8.68
N ALA A 298 -25.07 -5.15 9.39
CA ALA A 298 -24.55 -5.97 10.48
C ALA A 298 -23.65 -7.07 9.93
N ALA A 299 -22.63 -7.46 10.71
CA ALA A 299 -21.93 -8.71 10.44
C ALA A 299 -22.86 -9.91 10.65
N PRO A 300 -22.70 -10.99 9.86
CA PRO A 300 -23.40 -12.26 10.07
C PRO A 300 -23.08 -12.92 11.42
#